data_AF-A0A7L2KM99-F1
#
_entry.id   AF-A0A7L2KM99-F1
#
_cell.length_a   1.000
_cell.length_b   1.000
_cell.length_c   1.000
_cell.angle_alpha   90.00
_cell.angle_beta   90.00
_cell.angle_gamma   90.00
#
_symmetry.space_group_name_H-M   'P 1'
#
loop_
_entity.id
_entity.type
_entity.pdbx_description
1 polymer ?
#
loop_
_entity_poly.entity_id
_entity_poly.type
_entity_poly.pdbx_seq_one_letter_code
_entity_poly.pdbx_strand_id
1 'polypeptide(L)'
;GNLMKELRPFSEHPSGPLTALCTDIFTKILLAGSKEGYIIRWNIASYLEDSRNKKSKIKEELCWRAHATEVVDLFIEEEKNVIATASIDGSVRLWHARTGYYFGYFGQARTFELSDTSRLILPSDVKDFSAIIKEESQHTEKKEVLYPLRLDRDK
;
A
#
# COMPACT_ATOMS: atom_id res chain seq x y z
N GLY A 1 27.19 14.93 7.86
CA GLY A 1 25.76 14.60 7.73
C GLY A 1 25.52 13.26 8.39
N ASN A 2 24.41 13.10 9.11
CA ASN A 2 24.10 11.81 9.72
C ASN A 2 23.69 10.80 8.65
N LEU A 3 24.27 9.60 8.74
CA LEU A 3 23.98 8.47 7.87
C LEU A 3 22.52 8.04 8.09
N MET A 4 21.67 8.20 7.07
CA MET A 4 20.30 7.71 7.08
C MET A 4 20.34 6.19 7.21
N LYS A 5 19.60 5.67 8.19
CA LYS A 5 19.55 4.24 8.48
C LYS A 5 18.72 3.57 7.39
N GLU A 6 19.34 2.71 6.59
CA GLU A 6 18.65 1.93 5.57
C GLU A 6 17.60 1.02 6.25
N LEU A 7 16.33 1.25 5.93
CA LEU A 7 15.22 0.40 6.35
C LEU A 7 14.94 -0.56 5.19
N ARG A 8 15.11 -1.86 5.41
CA ARG A 8 14.70 -2.84 4.40
C ARG A 8 13.17 -2.91 4.37
N PRO A 9 12.53 -2.82 3.19
CA PRO A 9 11.09 -2.96 3.10
C PRO A 9 10.69 -4.38 3.52
N PHE A 10 9.69 -4.45 4.39
CA PHE A 10 9.06 -5.69 4.83
C PHE A 10 7.79 -5.85 3.98
N SER A 11 7.92 -6.35 2.75
CA SER A 11 6.75 -6.62 1.89
C SER A 11 6.64 -8.12 1.61
N GLU A 12 5.43 -8.68 1.80
CA GLU A 12 5.09 -10.06 1.39
C GLU A 12 4.69 -10.14 -0.09
N HIS A 13 4.64 -9.00 -0.79
CA HIS A 13 4.15 -8.85 -2.16
C HIS A 13 5.28 -8.50 -3.15
N PRO A 14 5.07 -8.68 -4.47
CA PRO A 14 6.09 -9.23 -5.37
C PRO A 14 7.30 -8.32 -5.57
N SER A 15 8.46 -8.98 -5.52
CA SER A 15 9.80 -8.43 -5.76
C SER A 15 9.96 -7.96 -7.20
N GLY A 16 9.69 -6.67 -7.45
CA GLY A 16 9.87 -6.03 -8.75
C GLY A 16 10.36 -4.58 -8.62
N PRO A 17 10.97 -3.99 -9.66
CA PRO A 17 11.38 -2.59 -9.65
C PRO A 17 10.19 -1.66 -9.39
N LEU A 18 10.40 -0.67 -8.51
CA LEU A 18 9.47 0.46 -8.39
C LEU A 18 9.79 1.47 -9.49
N THR A 19 8.76 1.92 -10.18
CA THR A 19 8.85 2.71 -11.41
C THR A 19 8.25 4.10 -11.25
N ALA A 20 7.35 4.28 -10.27
CA ALA A 20 6.76 5.57 -9.94
C ALA A 20 6.62 5.73 -8.41
N LEU A 21 6.68 6.97 -7.94
CA LEU A 21 6.47 7.34 -6.53
C LEU A 21 5.63 8.61 -6.45
N CYS A 22 4.73 8.67 -5.47
CA CYS A 22 3.89 9.83 -5.21
C CYS A 22 3.60 9.95 -3.70
N THR A 23 3.33 11.16 -3.22
CA THR A 23 2.95 11.42 -1.82
C THR A 23 1.82 12.45 -1.77
N ASP A 24 1.08 12.47 -0.67
CA ASP A 24 0.07 13.49 -0.39
C ASP A 24 0.72 14.82 0.02
N ILE A 25 -0.04 15.92 -0.06
CA ILE A 25 0.38 17.28 0.31
C ILE A 25 0.79 17.36 1.79
N PHE A 26 0.25 16.49 2.65
CA PHE A 26 0.61 16.43 4.06
C PHE A 26 1.74 15.44 4.37
N THR A 27 2.27 14.73 3.36
CA THR A 27 3.36 13.74 3.51
C THR A 27 3.08 12.65 4.54
N LYS A 28 1.83 12.22 4.66
CA LYS A 28 1.39 11.15 5.56
C LYS A 28 1.36 9.79 4.87
N ILE A 29 1.20 9.78 3.55
CA ILE A 29 1.04 8.61 2.71
C ILE A 29 2.12 8.60 1.63
N LEU A 30 2.68 7.43 1.40
CA LEU A 30 3.55 7.18 0.26
C LEU A 30 2.89 6.14 -0.65
N LEU A 31 2.82 6.44 -1.95
CA LEU A 31 2.42 5.50 -2.99
C LEU A 31 3.62 5.15 -3.85
N ALA A 32 3.74 3.88 -4.22
CA ALA A 32 4.67 3.43 -5.25
C ALA A 32 3.95 2.58 -6.28
N GLY A 33 4.38 2.72 -7.54
CA GLY A 33 4.01 1.87 -8.66
C GLY A 33 5.14 0.92 -9.01
N SER A 34 4.81 -0.29 -9.44
CA SER A 34 5.79 -1.30 -9.86
C SER A 34 5.77 -1.58 -11.36
N LYS A 35 6.86 -2.17 -11.85
CA LYS A 35 6.97 -2.71 -13.22
C LYS A 35 5.94 -3.78 -13.54
N GLU A 36 5.51 -4.52 -12.54
CA GLU A 36 4.46 -5.52 -12.70
C GLU A 36 3.07 -4.88 -12.67
N GLY A 37 2.92 -3.61 -12.30
CA GLY A 37 1.61 -2.94 -12.27
C GLY A 37 0.91 -2.98 -10.92
N TYR A 38 1.65 -3.26 -9.85
CA TYR A 38 1.16 -3.11 -8.49
C TYR A 38 1.24 -1.67 -8.05
N ILE A 39 0.27 -1.26 -7.22
CA ILE A 39 0.35 -0.07 -6.40
C ILE A 39 0.47 -0.49 -4.95
N ILE A 40 1.39 0.15 -4.25
CA ILE A 40 1.64 -0.10 -2.84
C ILE A 40 1.48 1.22 -2.08
N ARG A 41 0.73 1.20 -0.98
CA ARG A 41 0.50 2.35 -0.10
C ARG A 41 1.09 2.09 1.27
N TRP A 42 1.88 3.05 1.75
CA TRP A 42 2.38 3.08 3.12
C TRP A 42 1.90 4.31 3.85
N ASN A 43 1.72 4.15 5.16
CA ASN A 43 1.56 5.28 6.08
C ASN A 43 2.92 5.60 6.70
N ILE A 44 3.36 6.84 6.47
CA ILE A 44 4.65 7.37 6.89
C ILE A 44 4.51 8.48 7.94
N ALA A 45 3.28 8.91 8.28
CA ALA A 45 3.01 10.01 9.21
C ALA A 45 3.70 9.78 10.56
N SER A 46 3.46 8.63 11.21
CA SER A 46 4.03 8.31 12.52
C SER A 46 5.56 8.20 12.50
N TYR A 47 6.16 7.91 11.35
CA TYR A 47 7.62 7.84 11.22
C TYR A 47 8.26 9.23 11.16
N LEU A 48 7.59 10.17 10.48
CA LEU A 48 8.07 11.54 10.35
C LEU A 48 7.86 12.35 11.64
N GLU A 49 6.80 12.08 12.40
CA GLU A 49 6.48 12.79 13.65
C GLU A 49 7.44 12.48 14.81
N ASP A 50 7.92 11.24 14.95
CA ASP A 50 8.84 10.86 16.03
C ASP A 50 9.96 9.91 15.57
N SER A 51 10.99 10.49 14.94
CA SER A 51 12.16 9.76 14.42
C SER A 51 13.00 9.04 15.49
N ARG A 52 12.81 9.39 16.78
CA ARG A 52 13.54 8.78 17.91
C ARG A 52 12.86 7.52 18.42
N ASN A 53 11.59 7.32 18.09
CA ASN A 53 10.84 6.16 18.51
C ASN A 53 11.17 4.96 17.61
N LYS A 54 12.11 4.11 18.04
CA LYS A 54 12.48 2.85 17.36
C LYS A 54 11.31 1.89 17.10
N LYS A 55 10.14 2.12 17.71
CA LYS A 55 8.91 1.34 17.45
C LYS A 55 8.07 1.88 16.30
N SER A 56 8.33 3.10 15.81
CA SER A 56 7.64 3.66 14.65
C SER A 56 8.12 2.96 13.38
N LYS A 57 7.44 1.87 13.02
CA LYS A 57 7.67 1.14 11.78
C LYS A 57 6.73 1.69 10.71
N ILE A 58 7.26 1.98 9.53
CA ILE A 58 6.45 2.26 8.35
C ILE A 58 5.62 1.01 8.06
N LYS A 59 4.30 1.17 7.99
CA LYS A 59 3.36 0.07 7.73
C LYS A 59 2.85 0.17 6.31
N GLU A 60 2.93 -0.94 5.59
CA GLU A 60 2.19 -1.13 4.34
C GLU A 60 0.72 -1.29 4.68
N GLU A 61 -0.11 -0.35 4.21
CA GLU A 61 -1.56 -0.33 4.46
C GLU A 61 -2.33 -1.04 3.35
N LEU A 62 -1.90 -0.91 2.10
CA LEU A 62 -2.52 -1.54 0.94
C LEU A 62 -1.47 -1.95 -0.08
N CYS A 63 -1.74 -3.05 -0.77
CA CYS A 63 -1.04 -3.46 -1.98
C CYS A 63 -2.08 -4.10 -2.90
N TRP A 64 -2.21 -3.62 -4.14
CA TRP A 64 -3.13 -4.20 -5.10
C TRP A 64 -2.58 -4.13 -6.52
N ARG A 65 -3.05 -5.03 -7.37
CA ARG A 65 -2.73 -5.01 -8.80
C ARG A 65 -3.62 -3.97 -9.48
N ALA A 66 -3.06 -2.85 -9.92
CA ALA A 66 -3.82 -1.80 -10.59
C ALA A 66 -3.88 -2.00 -12.11
N HIS A 67 -2.75 -2.41 -12.68
CA HIS A 67 -2.56 -2.58 -14.11
C HIS A 67 -2.04 -3.97 -14.43
N ALA A 68 -2.29 -4.46 -15.65
CA ALA A 68 -1.69 -5.70 -16.10
C ALA A 68 -0.17 -5.56 -16.32
N THR A 69 0.32 -4.33 -16.54
CA THR A 69 1.73 -4.04 -16.85
C THR A 69 2.24 -2.84 -16.04
N GLU A 70 3.48 -2.42 -16.31
CA GLU A 70 4.21 -1.36 -15.62
C GLU A 70 3.41 -0.09 -15.42
N VAL A 71 3.39 0.37 -14.17
CA VAL A 71 2.88 1.70 -13.80
C VAL A 71 3.98 2.71 -14.07
N VAL A 72 3.68 3.74 -14.85
CA VAL A 72 4.65 4.77 -15.24
C VAL A 72 4.46 6.08 -14.50
N ASP A 73 3.26 6.31 -13.96
CA ASP A 73 2.97 7.55 -13.24
C ASP A 73 1.84 7.38 -12.22
N LEU A 74 1.85 8.25 -11.20
CA LEU A 74 0.94 8.25 -10.07
C LEU A 74 0.55 9.67 -9.66
N PHE A 75 -0.74 9.86 -9.40
CA PHE A 75 -1.28 11.14 -8.93
C PHE A 75 -2.34 10.92 -7.84
N ILE A 76 -2.34 11.77 -6.81
CA ILE A 76 -3.31 11.75 -5.71
C ILE A 76 -4.13 13.03 -5.76
N GLU A 77 -5.45 12.90 -5.80
CA GLU A 77 -6.41 13.98 -5.62
C GLU A 77 -7.09 13.81 -4.25
N GLU A 78 -6.64 14.59 -3.27
CA GLU A 78 -7.03 14.39 -1.87
C GLU A 78 -8.46 14.84 -1.58
N GLU A 79 -8.91 15.95 -2.15
CA GLU A 79 -10.26 16.47 -1.87
C GLU A 79 -11.35 15.48 -2.29
N LYS A 80 -11.07 14.69 -3.34
CA LYS A 80 -11.98 13.69 -3.88
C LYS A 80 -11.66 12.27 -3.40
N ASN A 81 -10.58 12.10 -2.64
CA ASN A 81 -10.09 10.80 -2.19
C ASN A 81 -9.84 9.82 -3.36
N VAL A 82 -9.21 10.31 -4.43
CA VAL A 82 -8.95 9.56 -5.67
C VAL A 82 -7.46 9.41 -5.92
N ILE A 83 -7.06 8.25 -6.43
CA ILE A 83 -5.73 8.02 -7.02
C ILE A 83 -5.93 7.81 -8.52
N ALA A 84 -5.12 8.48 -9.34
CA ALA A 84 -4.95 8.19 -10.74
C ALA A 84 -3.63 7.45 -10.99
N THR A 85 -3.67 6.42 -11.82
CA THR A 85 -2.53 5.58 -12.16
C THR A 85 -2.41 5.49 -13.68
N ALA A 86 -1.21 5.69 -14.23
CA ALA A 86 -0.94 5.54 -15.66
C ALA A 86 0.00 4.35 -15.92
N SER A 87 -0.18 3.65 -17.03
CA SER A 87 0.59 2.44 -17.36
C SER A 87 0.97 2.36 -18.84
N ILE A 88 2.00 1.56 -19.13
CA ILE A 88 2.38 1.15 -20.48
C ILE A 88 1.28 0.32 -21.17
N ASP A 89 0.31 -0.21 -20.42
CA ASP A 89 -0.88 -0.86 -20.98
C ASP A 89 -1.79 0.09 -21.79
N GLY A 90 -1.46 1.38 -21.82
CA GLY A 90 -2.16 2.42 -22.57
C GLY A 90 -3.38 2.97 -21.84
N SER A 91 -3.60 2.60 -20.58
CA SER A 91 -4.72 3.06 -19.77
C SER A 91 -4.29 3.99 -18.65
N VAL A 92 -5.19 4.92 -18.31
CA VAL A 92 -5.14 5.66 -17.05
C VAL A 92 -6.37 5.28 -16.24
N ARG A 93 -6.16 4.82 -15.02
CA ARG A 93 -7.19 4.23 -14.15
C ARG A 93 -7.38 5.06 -12.89
N LEU A 94 -8.62 5.09 -12.40
CA LEU A 94 -9.01 5.80 -11.20
C LEU A 94 -9.38 4.83 -10.08
N TRP A 95 -8.94 5.16 -8.87
CA TRP A 95 -9.09 4.33 -7.69
C TRP A 95 -9.50 5.18 -6.49
N HIS A 96 -10.21 4.58 -5.54
CA HIS A 96 -10.48 5.17 -4.25
C HIS A 96 -9.22 5.13 -3.39
N ALA A 97 -8.73 6.29 -2.95
CA ALA A 97 -7.42 6.40 -2.33
C ALA A 97 -7.31 5.62 -1.01
N ARG A 98 -8.42 5.52 -0.27
CA ARG A 98 -8.44 4.82 1.04
C ARG A 98 -8.58 3.31 0.95
N THR A 99 -9.31 2.78 -0.04
CA THR A 99 -9.69 1.35 -0.09
C THR A 99 -9.08 0.61 -1.29
N GLY A 100 -8.53 1.33 -2.27
CA GLY A 100 -8.04 0.73 -3.52
C GLY A 100 -9.15 0.27 -4.46
N TYR A 101 -10.40 0.70 -4.25
CA TYR A 101 -11.52 0.32 -5.13
C TYR A 101 -11.41 1.00 -6.49
N TYR A 102 -11.71 0.24 -7.53
CA TYR A 102 -11.60 0.71 -8.90
C TYR A 102 -12.86 1.49 -9.32
N PHE A 103 -12.67 2.72 -9.80
CA PHE A 103 -13.76 3.54 -10.35
C PHE A 103 -13.91 3.41 -11.87
N GLY A 104 -12.83 3.05 -12.57
CA GLY A 104 -12.83 2.97 -14.02
C GLY A 104 -11.55 3.50 -14.66
N TYR A 105 -11.61 3.72 -15.96
CA TYR A 105 -10.50 4.24 -16.76
C TYR A 105 -10.96 5.37 -17.69
N PHE A 106 -10.02 6.23 -18.08
CA PHE A 106 -10.31 7.31 -19.01
C PHE A 106 -10.63 6.77 -20.41
N GLY A 107 -11.67 7.32 -21.05
CA GLY A 107 -12.16 6.86 -22.36
C GLY A 107 -13.24 5.77 -22.29
N GLN A 108 -13.60 5.30 -21.09
CA GLN A 108 -14.75 4.40 -20.94
C GLN A 108 -16.08 5.10 -21.27
N ALA A 109 -17.07 4.34 -21.73
CA ALA A 109 -18.40 4.88 -22.07
C ALA A 109 -19.22 5.33 -20.84
N ARG A 110 -18.89 4.82 -19.65
CA ARG A 110 -19.61 5.10 -18.39
C ARG A 110 -19.03 6.34 -17.70
N THR A 111 -19.89 7.20 -17.18
CA THR A 111 -19.48 8.29 -16.27
C THR A 111 -18.86 7.74 -14.99
N PHE A 112 -17.88 8.44 -14.43
CA PHE A 112 -17.32 8.08 -13.13
C PHE A 112 -18.34 8.36 -12.03
N GLU A 113 -18.62 7.34 -11.21
CA GLU A 113 -19.41 7.49 -9.99
C GLU A 113 -18.45 7.36 -8.81
N LEU A 114 -18.00 8.51 -8.28
CA LEU A 114 -17.01 8.54 -7.19
C LEU A 114 -17.65 8.39 -5.81
N SER A 115 -18.97 8.58 -5.71
CA SER A 115 -19.70 8.52 -4.44
C SER A 115 -20.04 7.08 -4.02
N ASP A 116 -20.20 6.17 -5.00
CA ASP A 116 -20.54 4.78 -4.75
C ASP A 116 -19.28 3.93 -4.53
N THR A 117 -18.80 3.90 -3.28
CA THR A 117 -17.72 3.00 -2.86
C THR A 117 -18.24 1.63 -2.42
N SER A 118 -19.54 1.35 -2.54
CA SER A 118 -20.12 0.08 -2.09
C SER A 118 -19.95 -1.05 -3.11
N ARG A 119 -19.65 -0.71 -4.37
CA ARG A 119 -19.49 -1.65 -5.46
C ARG A 119 -18.02 -1.98 -5.69
N LEU A 120 -17.65 -3.22 -5.41
CA LEU A 120 -16.36 -3.74 -5.83
C LEU A 120 -16.41 -4.05 -7.33
N ILE A 121 -15.91 -3.12 -8.14
CA ILE A 121 -15.63 -3.36 -9.56
C ILE A 121 -14.14 -3.69 -9.65
N LEU A 122 -13.79 -4.67 -10.48
CA LEU A 122 -12.39 -4.97 -10.81
C LEU A 122 -12.14 -4.64 -12.27
N PRO A 123 -10.93 -4.18 -12.64
CA PRO A 123 -10.54 -4.14 -14.03
C PRO A 123 -10.61 -5.54 -14.65
N SER A 124 -11.10 -5.66 -15.88
CA SER A 124 -11.32 -6.95 -16.53
C SER A 124 -10.05 -7.78 -16.75
N ASP A 125 -8.91 -7.12 -16.80
CA ASP A 125 -7.58 -7.69 -17.04
C ASP A 125 -6.80 -7.98 -15.74
N VAL A 126 -7.35 -7.61 -14.59
CA VAL A 126 -6.76 -7.87 -13.28
C VAL A 126 -7.60 -8.94 -12.57
N LYS A 127 -7.00 -10.12 -12.39
CA LYS A 127 -7.68 -11.27 -11.76
C LYS A 127 -7.41 -11.37 -10.25
N ASP A 128 -6.28 -10.84 -9.80
CA ASP A 128 -5.84 -10.92 -8.41
C ASP A 128 -6.06 -9.57 -7.72
N PHE A 129 -7.25 -9.39 -7.13
CA PHE A 129 -7.50 -8.28 -6.22
C PHE A 129 -7.28 -8.72 -4.78
N SER A 130 -6.08 -8.46 -4.28
CA SER A 130 -5.74 -8.65 -2.86
C SER A 130 -5.61 -7.29 -2.17
N ALA A 131 -6.66 -6.47 -2.16
CA ALA A 131 -6.68 -5.32 -1.24
C ALA A 131 -6.82 -5.85 0.19
N ILE A 132 -5.71 -6.33 0.75
CA ILE A 132 -5.62 -6.65 2.17
C ILE A 132 -5.60 -5.29 2.86
N ILE A 133 -6.79 -4.79 3.20
CA ILE A 133 -6.91 -3.79 4.25
C ILE A 133 -6.41 -4.54 5.49
N LYS A 134 -5.19 -4.24 5.93
CA LYS A 134 -4.76 -4.63 7.27
C LYS A 134 -5.61 -3.79 8.23
N GLU A 135 -6.85 -4.23 8.46
CA GLU A 135 -7.61 -3.80 9.61
C GLU A 135 -6.70 -3.98 10.83
N GLU A 136 -6.72 -3.00 11.72
CA GLU A 136 -6.06 -3.05 13.00
C GLU A 136 -6.51 -4.32 13.71
N SER A 137 -5.77 -5.41 13.51
CA SER A 137 -5.80 -6.53 14.43
C SER A 137 -5.38 -5.92 15.75
N GLN A 138 -6.37 -5.78 16.62
CA GLN A 138 -6.20 -5.51 18.03
C GLN A 138 -4.92 -6.21 18.46
N HIS A 139 -4.03 -5.44 19.10
CA HIS A 139 -2.89 -6.00 19.82
C HIS A 139 -3.44 -7.09 20.75
N THR A 140 -3.47 -8.33 20.28
CA THR A 140 -3.36 -9.47 21.18
C THR A 140 -1.89 -9.46 21.52
N GLU A 141 -1.61 -8.88 22.68
CA GLU A 141 -0.38 -9.13 23.41
C GLU A 141 -0.02 -10.61 23.19
N LYS A 142 1.13 -10.85 22.58
CA LYS A 142 1.70 -12.19 22.56
C LYS A 142 1.83 -12.59 24.02
N LYS A 143 0.91 -13.44 24.50
CA LYS A 143 1.13 -14.19 25.73
C LYS A 143 2.51 -14.80 25.60
N GLU A 144 3.38 -14.46 26.53
CA GLU A 144 4.69 -15.08 26.69
C GLU A 144 4.49 -16.59 26.64
N VAL A 145 4.96 -17.21 25.58
CA VAL A 145 5.13 -18.66 25.57
C VAL A 145 6.27 -18.92 26.55
N LEU A 146 5.89 -19.35 27.76
CA LEU A 146 6.82 -19.86 28.75
C LEU A 146 7.65 -20.97 28.09
N TYR A 147 8.93 -20.73 27.85
CA TYR A 147 9.88 -21.81 27.65
C TYR A 147 10.05 -22.49 29.02
N PRO A 148 9.78 -23.79 29.16
CA PRO A 148 10.19 -24.50 30.36
C PRO A 148 11.70 -24.71 30.25
N LEU A 149 12.49 -23.80 30.80
CA LEU A 149 13.83 -24.14 31.26
C LEU A 149 13.65 -25.26 32.30
N ARG A 150 13.95 -26.51 31.93
CA ARG A 150 14.23 -27.55 32.91
C ARG A 150 15.73 -27.55 33.17
N LEU A 151 16.07 -27.13 34.37
CA LEU A 151 17.36 -27.35 35.00
C LEU A 151 17.59 -28.87 35.10
N ASP A 152 18.65 -29.39 34.50
CA ASP A 152 19.21 -30.67 34.94
C ASP A 152 20.27 -30.35 35.99
N ARG A 153 19.85 -30.42 37.26
CA ARG A 153 20.74 -30.64 38.39
C ARG A 153 20.90 -32.15 38.47
N ASP A 154 22.08 -32.67 38.14
CA ASP A 154 22.91 -33.39 39.10
C ASP A 154 24.18 -34.00 38.47
N LYS A 155 25.29 -33.68 39.16
CA LYS A 155 26.66 -34.26 39.18
C LYS A 155 27.63 -33.96 38.04
#